data_AF-A0A816H8L5-F1
#
_entry.id   AF-A0A816H8L5-F1
#
_cell.length_a   1.000
_cell.length_b   1.000
_cell.length_c   1.000
_cell.angle_alpha   90.00
_cell.angle_beta   90.00
_cell.angle_gamma   90.00
#
_symmetry.space_group_name_H-M   'P 1'
#
loop_
_entity.id
_entity.type
_entity.pdbx_description
1 polymer ?
#
loop_
_entity_poly.entity_id
_entity_poly.type
_entity_poly.pdbx_seq_one_letter_code
_entity_poly.pdbx_strand_id
1 'polypeptide(L)'
;MIDNNLVVLNRQPTLHKMLMMAHRVTILPWSTFCLNLSVTTPYDANFDGDEMNLHLPQSIKAKVELSELMMVPRLIITPQSNRPVMGIVEDTLTAVQKMTKRDVFIEKTAILKPKPLWTGKQLFSLILPQEVNCIRTHSQHPDDEDNGPYTWISPGDTKVLIENGRLLSAHIVFMECGHHIAGQLYYHIQLVVNNWLMLEGHSFGIADTITDQQTYETIQATIKKAKNEVNKVIQRTHRDSLELSRGNSLRQTFENMVNGLLNSASDKTGLLAKRSLSDFNQFKAMVVSGAKGSSINISQVIGCVGQQNVEGKRIPFGFKHRTLPHFIKDDYGPEAKGFIENSYLQGLTPVEFYFHAMAGREGLIDTVVKIVETGYIQERLIKAMESVMIKYDGTVRNQFEQLIQFTYGEDGLAGENVEFQSIISLKPSNQLFERLCKFDLSSEEKYLRKFLTDDVIRDLYTNESLQLLDDEWKQLNEDIFNLRQIFPTVIHQKFFYLVI
;
A
#
# COMPACT_ATOMS: atom_id res chain seq x y z
N MET A 1 5.23 -38.87 -10.65
CA MET A 1 4.81 -37.46 -10.84
C MET A 1 5.35 -37.04 -12.19
N ILE A 2 4.48 -36.52 -13.06
CA ILE A 2 4.82 -36.04 -14.40
C ILE A 2 4.41 -34.57 -14.52
N ASP A 3 4.85 -33.90 -15.58
CA ASP A 3 4.45 -32.53 -15.86
C ASP A 3 2.93 -32.36 -15.87
N ASN A 4 2.48 -31.17 -15.47
CA ASN A 4 1.07 -30.79 -15.30
C ASN A 4 0.28 -31.58 -14.25
N ASN A 5 0.91 -32.48 -13.47
CA ASN A 5 0.26 -33.01 -12.27
C ASN A 5 -0.02 -31.89 -11.27
N LEU A 6 -1.10 -32.03 -10.51
CA LEU A 6 -1.46 -31.11 -9.44
C LEU A 6 -0.82 -31.55 -8.13
N VAL A 7 -0.19 -30.61 -7.44
CA VAL A 7 0.42 -30.80 -6.13
C VAL A 7 0.09 -29.62 -5.23
N VAL A 8 0.03 -29.85 -3.93
CA VAL A 8 -0.12 -28.77 -2.95
C VAL A 8 1.23 -28.41 -2.40
N LEU A 9 1.56 -27.13 -2.41
CA LEU A 9 2.79 -26.60 -1.83
C LEU A 9 2.43 -25.77 -0.59
N ASN A 10 3.17 -25.96 0.49
CA ASN A 10 3.04 -25.18 1.71
C ASN A 10 4.39 -24.65 2.23
N ARG A 11 4.35 -23.53 2.96
CA ARG A 11 5.45 -23.03 3.77
C ARG A 11 4.98 -22.90 5.22
N GLN A 12 5.77 -23.42 6.15
CA GLN A 12 5.47 -23.34 7.58
C GLN A 12 6.05 -22.05 8.17
N PRO A 13 5.39 -21.43 9.17
CA PRO A 13 4.10 -21.81 9.75
C PRO A 13 2.90 -21.38 8.88
N THR A 14 1.87 -22.24 8.75
CA THR A 14 0.69 -21.94 7.92
C THR A 14 -0.32 -21.07 8.68
N LEU A 15 -0.26 -19.75 8.50
CA LEU A 15 -1.11 -18.77 9.20
C LEU A 15 -2.37 -18.36 8.41
N HIS A 16 -2.47 -18.66 7.12
CA HIS A 16 -3.65 -18.31 6.33
C HIS A 16 -3.83 -19.27 5.16
N LYS A 17 -5.02 -19.26 4.54
CA LYS A 17 -5.37 -20.23 3.48
C LYS A 17 -4.38 -20.21 2.31
N MET A 18 -3.87 -19.04 1.93
CA MET A 18 -2.90 -18.90 0.82
C MET A 18 -1.48 -19.41 1.13
N LEU A 19 -1.16 -19.83 2.36
CA LEU A 19 0.11 -20.53 2.66
C LEU A 19 0.07 -22.00 2.26
N MET A 20 -1.05 -22.48 1.71
CA MET A 20 -1.22 -23.82 1.17
C MET A 20 -2.05 -23.75 -0.12
N MET A 21 -1.39 -23.84 -1.27
CA MET A 21 -2.01 -23.66 -2.58
C MET A 21 -1.64 -24.79 -3.54
N ALA A 22 -2.51 -25.04 -4.51
CA ALA A 22 -2.30 -26.04 -5.54
C ALA A 22 -1.55 -25.44 -6.74
N HIS A 23 -0.50 -26.14 -7.18
CA HIS A 23 0.36 -25.80 -8.29
C HIS A 23 0.37 -26.90 -9.34
N ARG A 24 0.75 -26.53 -10.57
CA ARG A 24 1.08 -27.47 -11.63
C ARG A 24 2.57 -27.78 -11.60
N VAL A 25 2.89 -29.06 -11.71
CA VAL A 25 4.27 -29.55 -11.73
C VAL A 25 4.92 -29.25 -13.07
N THR A 26 6.14 -28.74 -12.99
CA THR A 26 7.11 -28.72 -14.10
C THR A 26 8.40 -29.34 -13.59
N ILE A 27 8.86 -30.40 -14.23
CA ILE A 27 10.08 -31.12 -13.84
C ILE A 27 11.29 -30.36 -14.36
N LEU A 28 12.15 -29.94 -13.44
CA LEU A 28 13.42 -29.28 -13.71
C LEU A 28 14.59 -30.18 -13.27
N PRO A 29 15.79 -30.04 -13.86
CA PRO A 29 16.92 -30.94 -13.59
C PRO A 29 17.59 -30.72 -12.22
N TRP A 30 17.34 -29.59 -11.55
CA TRP A 30 18.00 -29.21 -10.30
C TRP A 30 17.23 -29.69 -9.05
N SER A 31 17.88 -29.65 -7.89
CA SER A 31 17.37 -30.20 -6.62
C SER A 31 16.59 -29.20 -5.74
N THR A 32 16.07 -28.11 -6.32
CA THR A 32 15.36 -27.05 -5.60
C THR A 32 13.97 -26.84 -6.16
N PHE A 33 13.00 -26.48 -5.31
CA PHE A 33 11.70 -26.03 -5.80
C PHE A 33 11.84 -24.66 -6.45
N CYS A 34 11.24 -24.51 -7.64
CA CYS A 34 11.16 -23.25 -8.36
C CYS A 34 9.70 -22.80 -8.38
N LEU A 35 9.45 -21.57 -7.95
CA LEU A 35 8.14 -20.93 -7.96
C LEU A 35 8.22 -19.53 -8.56
N ASN A 36 7.07 -19.03 -9.01
CA ASN A 36 6.97 -17.68 -9.57
C ASN A 36 7.14 -16.62 -8.47
N LEU A 37 7.87 -15.54 -8.76
CA LEU A 37 8.14 -14.45 -7.81
C LEU A 37 6.87 -13.78 -7.26
N SER A 38 5.80 -13.66 -8.04
CA SER A 38 4.54 -13.07 -7.57
C SER A 38 3.83 -13.91 -6.51
N VAL A 39 4.23 -15.18 -6.36
CA VAL A 39 3.66 -16.12 -5.40
C VAL A 39 4.49 -16.15 -4.10
N THR A 40 5.63 -15.46 -4.03
CA THR A 40 6.42 -15.39 -2.79
C THR A 40 5.70 -14.62 -1.70
N THR A 41 4.96 -13.55 -2.05
CA THR A 41 4.21 -12.72 -1.11
C THR A 41 3.21 -13.51 -0.25
N PRO A 42 2.29 -14.33 -0.83
CA PRO A 42 1.41 -15.16 -0.01
C PRO A 42 2.13 -16.28 0.74
N TYR A 43 3.31 -16.73 0.31
CA TYR A 43 4.09 -17.71 1.08
C TYR A 43 5.00 -17.09 2.14
N ASP A 44 5.15 -15.76 2.12
CA ASP A 44 6.14 -15.01 2.90
C ASP A 44 7.58 -15.56 2.71
N ALA A 45 7.90 -15.99 1.49
CA ALA A 45 9.17 -16.64 1.15
C ALA A 45 10.20 -15.65 0.58
N ASN A 46 11.48 -15.78 0.94
CA ASN A 46 12.56 -14.84 0.57
C ASN A 46 13.83 -15.52 -0.02
N PHE A 47 13.79 -16.84 -0.27
CA PHE A 47 14.85 -17.63 -0.94
C PHE A 47 16.25 -17.58 -0.29
N ASP A 48 16.36 -17.24 0.99
CA ASP A 48 17.63 -17.18 1.73
C ASP A 48 18.02 -18.51 2.41
N GLY A 49 17.30 -19.60 2.07
CA GLY A 49 17.42 -20.91 2.73
C GLY A 49 16.07 -21.52 3.11
N ASP A 50 14.96 -20.88 2.73
CA ASP A 50 13.59 -21.37 2.95
C ASP A 50 13.36 -22.82 2.45
N GLU A 51 12.67 -23.60 3.28
CA GLU A 51 12.17 -24.92 2.93
C GLU A 51 10.63 -24.89 2.79
N MET A 52 10.11 -25.67 1.84
CA MET A 52 8.68 -25.81 1.59
C MET A 52 8.33 -27.30 1.46
N ASN A 53 7.13 -27.70 1.87
CA ASN A 53 6.69 -29.09 1.68
C ASN A 53 5.75 -29.21 0.49
N LEU A 54 5.85 -30.35 -0.18
CA LEU A 54 5.04 -30.72 -1.34
C LEU A 54 4.19 -31.93 -0.98
N HIS A 55 2.88 -31.83 -1.18
CA HIS A 55 1.93 -32.89 -0.94
C HIS A 55 1.27 -33.33 -2.26
N LEU A 56 1.37 -34.62 -2.58
CA LEU A 56 0.81 -35.19 -3.81
C LEU A 56 -0.58 -35.80 -3.56
N PRO A 57 -1.67 -35.25 -4.13
CA PRO A 57 -3.01 -35.83 -4.03
C PRO A 57 -3.07 -37.19 -4.74
N GLN A 58 -3.50 -38.22 -4.01
CA GLN A 58 -3.58 -39.59 -4.54
C GLN A 58 -4.92 -39.87 -5.25
N SER A 59 -6.03 -39.35 -4.72
CA SER A 59 -7.37 -39.63 -5.28
C SER A 59 -7.75 -38.62 -6.36
N ILE A 60 -8.57 -39.06 -7.33
CA ILE A 60 -9.11 -38.18 -8.37
C ILE A 60 -10.00 -37.09 -7.75
N LYS A 61 -10.79 -37.44 -6.72
CA LYS A 61 -11.63 -36.49 -5.99
C LYS A 61 -10.80 -35.34 -5.40
N ALA A 62 -9.70 -35.66 -4.71
CA ALA A 62 -8.80 -34.64 -4.17
C ALA A 62 -8.16 -33.80 -5.28
N LYS A 63 -7.80 -34.39 -6.42
CA LYS A 63 -7.25 -33.62 -7.56
C LYS A 63 -8.25 -32.59 -8.11
N VAL A 64 -9.52 -32.96 -8.21
CA VAL A 64 -10.60 -32.05 -8.65
C VAL A 64 -10.88 -30.97 -7.61
N GLU A 65 -10.90 -31.33 -6.33
CA GLU A 65 -11.04 -30.35 -5.24
C GLU A 65 -9.93 -29.30 -5.27
N LEU A 66 -8.68 -29.75 -5.46
CA LEU A 66 -7.55 -28.84 -5.58
C LEU A 66 -7.62 -27.96 -6.83
N SER A 67 -8.04 -28.51 -7.97
CA SER A 67 -8.16 -27.74 -9.22
C SER A 67 -9.21 -26.64 -9.13
N GLU A 68 -10.33 -26.91 -8.44
CA GLU A 68 -11.46 -25.98 -8.35
C GLU A 68 -11.41 -25.02 -7.17
N LEU A 69 -10.78 -25.39 -6.05
CA LEU A 69 -10.81 -24.57 -4.83
C LEU A 69 -9.47 -23.90 -4.51
N MET A 70 -8.35 -24.61 -4.68
CA MET A 70 -7.06 -24.22 -4.11
C MET A 70 -6.00 -23.81 -5.13
N MET A 71 -6.33 -23.80 -6.42
CA MET A 71 -5.39 -23.36 -7.46
C MET A 71 -4.94 -21.93 -7.24
N VAL A 72 -3.63 -21.69 -7.38
CA VAL A 72 -3.00 -20.36 -7.20
C VAL A 72 -3.76 -19.23 -7.89
N PRO A 73 -4.16 -19.32 -9.18
CA PRO A 73 -4.88 -18.21 -9.82
C PRO A 73 -6.21 -17.89 -9.16
N ARG A 74 -6.92 -18.87 -8.59
CA ARG A 74 -8.19 -18.65 -7.86
C ARG A 74 -8.00 -17.93 -6.52
N LEU A 75 -6.78 -17.95 -5.98
CA LEU A 75 -6.42 -17.37 -4.69
C LEU A 75 -5.65 -16.04 -4.83
N ILE A 76 -5.73 -15.39 -5.99
CA ILE A 76 -5.13 -14.06 -6.21
C ILE A 76 -5.75 -13.03 -5.25
N ILE A 77 -7.07 -13.02 -5.09
CA ILE A 77 -7.79 -12.12 -4.16
C ILE A 77 -8.03 -12.81 -2.82
N THR A 78 -7.77 -12.10 -1.72
CA THR A 78 -8.12 -12.55 -0.37
C THR A 78 -9.45 -11.99 0.12
N PRO A 79 -10.30 -12.80 0.76
CA PRO A 79 -11.48 -12.31 1.47
C PRO A 79 -11.14 -11.60 2.80
N GLN A 80 -9.88 -11.62 3.25
CA GLN A 80 -9.48 -10.95 4.49
C GLN A 80 -9.54 -9.42 4.34
N SER A 81 -9.18 -8.91 3.17
CA SER A 81 -9.04 -7.46 2.91
C SER A 81 -9.60 -7.04 1.54
N ASN A 82 -10.23 -7.98 0.83
CA ASN A 82 -10.91 -7.79 -0.44
C ASN A 82 -9.98 -7.17 -1.49
N ARG A 83 -8.74 -7.67 -1.51
CA ARG A 83 -7.61 -7.14 -2.28
C ARG A 83 -6.74 -8.29 -2.79
N PRO A 84 -5.98 -8.07 -3.88
CA PRO A 84 -5.03 -9.06 -4.35
C PRO A 84 -3.88 -9.23 -3.33
N VAL A 85 -3.56 -10.48 -2.98
CA VAL A 85 -2.40 -10.83 -2.13
C VAL A 85 -1.14 -11.00 -2.97
N MET A 86 -1.31 -11.44 -4.22
CA MET A 86 -0.23 -11.55 -5.19
C MET A 86 -0.10 -10.23 -5.95
N GLY A 87 1.13 -9.87 -6.30
CA GLY A 87 1.45 -8.66 -7.03
C GLY A 87 2.74 -8.79 -7.82
N ILE A 88 3.04 -7.81 -8.67
CA ILE A 88 4.36 -7.68 -9.27
C ILE A 88 5.29 -7.11 -8.19
N VAL A 89 6.41 -7.79 -7.93
CA VAL A 89 7.32 -7.49 -6.81
C VAL A 89 8.77 -7.36 -7.29
N GLU A 90 9.63 -6.79 -6.44
CA GLU A 90 11.08 -6.72 -6.62
C GLU A 90 11.47 -6.14 -8.00
N ASP A 91 12.40 -6.78 -8.70
CA ASP A 91 12.98 -6.33 -9.97
C ASP A 91 11.95 -5.98 -11.02
N THR A 92 10.93 -6.84 -11.20
CA THR A 92 9.89 -6.60 -12.19
C THR A 92 9.13 -5.32 -11.88
N LEU A 93 8.88 -4.99 -10.59
CA LEU A 93 8.16 -3.77 -10.22
C LEU A 93 8.99 -2.51 -10.48
N THR A 94 10.28 -2.52 -10.11
CA THR A 94 11.19 -1.40 -10.43
C THR A 94 11.35 -1.24 -11.95
N ALA A 95 11.47 -2.34 -12.68
CA ALA A 95 11.61 -2.32 -14.13
C ALA A 95 10.34 -1.83 -14.84
N VAL A 96 9.12 -2.21 -14.39
CA VAL A 96 7.87 -1.66 -14.93
C VAL A 96 7.86 -0.13 -14.78
N GLN A 97 8.24 0.38 -13.61
CA GLN A 97 8.28 1.83 -13.36
C GLN A 97 9.28 2.54 -14.26
N LYS A 98 10.47 1.95 -14.49
CA LYS A 98 11.46 2.50 -15.43
C LYS A 98 10.95 2.44 -16.87
N MET A 99 10.49 1.27 -17.32
CA MET A 99 10.06 0.99 -18.69
C MET A 99 8.89 1.87 -19.13
N THR A 100 7.96 2.17 -18.22
CA THR A 100 6.74 2.93 -18.54
C THR A 100 6.93 4.45 -18.46
N LYS A 101 8.14 4.97 -18.19
CA LYS A 101 8.41 6.42 -18.29
C LYS A 101 8.26 6.91 -19.73
N ARG A 102 7.89 8.19 -19.90
CA ARG A 102 7.70 8.83 -21.22
C ARG A 102 8.94 8.77 -22.12
N ASP A 103 10.12 8.86 -21.53
CA ASP A 103 11.38 9.01 -22.25
C ASP A 103 12.00 7.65 -22.66
N VAL A 104 11.29 6.54 -22.42
CA VAL A 104 11.77 5.19 -22.79
C VAL A 104 11.25 4.79 -24.17
N PHE A 105 12.20 4.63 -25.08
CA PHE A 105 11.95 4.21 -26.46
C PHE A 105 12.62 2.86 -26.76
N ILE A 106 11.92 2.01 -27.50
CA ILE A 106 12.35 0.66 -27.91
C ILE A 106 12.36 0.62 -29.44
N GLU A 107 13.40 0.02 -30.04
CA GLU A 107 13.59 -0.03 -31.49
C GLU A 107 12.54 -0.91 -32.23
N LYS A 108 11.37 -0.34 -32.54
CA LYS A 108 10.42 -0.66 -33.64
C LYS A 108 9.33 0.43 -33.70
N THR A 109 8.31 0.44 -34.57
CA THR A 109 7.49 1.64 -35.00
C THR A 109 6.36 2.25 -34.11
N ALA A 110 6.53 3.43 -33.50
CA ALA A 110 5.43 4.32 -33.05
C ALA A 110 5.67 5.81 -33.35
N ILE A 111 6.89 6.30 -33.12
CA ILE A 111 7.42 7.45 -33.84
C ILE A 111 7.85 6.92 -35.20
N LEU A 112 7.24 7.39 -36.29
CA LEU A 112 7.52 6.87 -37.64
C LEU A 112 8.75 7.54 -38.29
N LYS A 113 9.06 8.77 -37.90
CA LYS A 113 10.21 9.56 -38.40
C LYS A 113 10.92 10.23 -37.23
N PRO A 114 12.26 10.34 -37.24
CA PRO A 114 13.21 9.89 -38.27
C PRO A 114 13.52 8.39 -38.21
N LYS A 115 13.26 7.71 -37.08
CA LYS A 115 13.41 6.27 -36.91
C LYS A 115 12.14 5.68 -36.27
N PRO A 116 11.76 4.43 -36.63
CA PRO A 116 10.66 3.73 -36.02
C PRO A 116 10.96 3.39 -34.54
N LEU A 117 10.31 4.07 -33.58
CA LEU A 117 10.48 3.84 -32.12
C LEU A 117 9.15 3.61 -31.39
N TRP A 118 9.01 2.56 -30.56
CA TRP A 118 7.84 2.31 -29.67
C TRP A 118 8.13 2.93 -28.32
N THR A 119 7.08 3.32 -27.61
CA THR A 119 7.23 3.66 -26.18
C THR A 119 7.10 2.40 -25.34
N GLY A 120 7.75 2.38 -24.17
CA GLY A 120 7.60 1.26 -23.25
C GLY A 120 6.14 1.05 -22.81
N LYS A 121 5.35 2.12 -22.70
CA LYS A 121 3.89 2.05 -22.43
C LYS A 121 3.11 1.29 -23.50
N GLN A 122 3.47 1.43 -24.77
CA GLN A 122 2.80 0.70 -25.86
C GLN A 122 3.12 -0.79 -25.81
N LEU A 123 4.38 -1.15 -25.58
CA LEU A 123 4.76 -2.54 -25.41
C LEU A 123 4.05 -3.15 -24.19
N PHE A 124 3.99 -2.39 -23.09
CA PHE A 124 3.26 -2.80 -21.90
C PHE A 124 1.75 -2.97 -22.18
N SER A 125 1.16 -2.11 -23.01
CA SER A 125 -0.26 -2.18 -23.37
C SER A 125 -0.60 -3.45 -24.16
N LEU A 126 0.33 -4.02 -24.93
CA LEU A 126 0.09 -5.29 -25.65
C LEU A 126 -0.10 -6.49 -24.72
N ILE A 127 0.38 -6.39 -23.49
CA ILE A 127 0.29 -7.46 -22.48
C ILE A 127 -1.12 -7.48 -21.85
N LEU A 128 -1.86 -6.37 -21.96
CA LEU A 128 -3.08 -6.17 -21.20
C LEU A 128 -4.31 -6.69 -21.97
N PRO A 129 -5.29 -7.26 -21.25
CA PRO A 129 -6.59 -7.57 -21.84
C PRO A 129 -7.30 -6.31 -22.32
N GLN A 130 -7.95 -6.39 -23.48
CA GLN A 130 -8.53 -5.24 -24.20
C GLN A 130 -9.77 -4.64 -23.51
N GLU A 131 -10.37 -5.35 -22.58
CA GLU A 131 -11.67 -4.99 -21.99
C GLU A 131 -11.56 -4.08 -20.76
N VAL A 132 -10.34 -3.85 -20.24
CA VAL A 132 -10.18 -3.32 -18.89
C VAL A 132 -9.92 -1.83 -18.87
N ASN A 133 -10.59 -1.14 -17.94
CA ASN A 133 -10.49 0.30 -17.70
C ASN A 133 -10.10 0.59 -16.24
N CYS A 134 -9.28 1.61 -16.00
CA CYS A 134 -8.88 2.02 -14.66
C CYS A 134 -8.30 3.44 -14.66
N ILE A 135 -8.53 4.15 -13.56
CA ILE A 135 -7.89 5.43 -13.27
C ILE A 135 -7.19 5.32 -11.92
N ARG A 136 -5.88 5.55 -11.91
CA ARG A 136 -5.05 5.57 -10.69
C ARG A 136 -4.04 6.70 -10.73
N THR A 137 -3.48 7.01 -9.57
CA THR A 137 -2.42 7.99 -9.41
C THR A 137 -1.14 7.31 -8.94
N HIS A 138 -0.01 7.79 -9.46
CA HIS A 138 1.33 7.40 -9.06
C HIS A 138 1.64 7.96 -7.66
N SER A 139 2.60 7.36 -6.95
CA SER A 139 2.99 7.73 -5.58
C SER A 139 3.46 9.18 -5.40
N GLN A 140 3.82 9.84 -6.50
CA GLN A 140 4.29 11.24 -6.55
C GLN A 140 3.27 12.19 -7.18
N HIS A 141 2.01 11.79 -7.35
CA HIS A 141 0.98 12.67 -7.88
C HIS A 141 0.76 13.88 -6.95
N PRO A 142 0.90 15.13 -7.43
CA PRO A 142 0.66 16.33 -6.64
C PRO A 142 -0.85 16.50 -6.39
N ASP A 143 -1.23 16.80 -5.14
CA ASP A 143 -2.65 16.98 -4.77
C ASP A 143 -3.34 18.13 -5.52
N ASP A 144 -2.57 19.16 -5.90
CA ASP A 144 -3.09 20.33 -6.62
C ASP A 144 -3.35 20.06 -8.11
N GLU A 145 -2.80 18.96 -8.66
CA GLU A 145 -2.88 18.66 -10.09
C GLU A 145 -4.30 18.29 -10.53
N ASP A 146 -5.07 17.62 -9.66
CA ASP A 146 -6.46 17.25 -9.95
C ASP A 146 -7.38 18.47 -10.10
N ASN A 147 -7.10 19.56 -9.36
CA ASN A 147 -7.88 20.81 -9.40
C ASN A 147 -7.33 21.84 -10.39
N GLY A 148 -6.19 21.54 -11.02
CA GLY A 148 -5.50 22.44 -11.95
C GLY A 148 -6.01 22.35 -13.39
N PRO A 149 -5.47 23.17 -14.30
CA PRO A 149 -5.79 23.09 -15.72
C PRO A 149 -5.23 21.84 -16.42
N TYR A 150 -4.28 21.12 -15.78
CA TYR A 150 -3.56 19.98 -16.36
C TYR A 150 -4.02 18.61 -15.83
N THR A 151 -5.26 18.50 -15.31
CA THR A 151 -5.82 17.28 -14.71
C THR A 151 -5.76 16.02 -15.59
N TRP A 152 -5.92 16.18 -16.91
CA TRP A 152 -5.97 15.07 -17.87
C TRP A 152 -4.70 14.93 -18.71
N ILE A 153 -3.84 15.96 -18.71
CA ILE A 153 -2.53 15.94 -19.39
C ILE A 153 -1.49 16.18 -18.30
N SER A 154 -1.27 15.15 -17.50
CA SER A 154 -0.37 15.22 -16.36
C SER A 154 1.04 15.63 -16.81
N PRO A 155 1.62 16.75 -16.33
CA PRO A 155 2.97 17.14 -16.72
C PRO A 155 4.01 16.14 -16.19
N GLY A 156 3.78 15.59 -14.98
CA GLY A 156 4.69 14.65 -14.32
C GLY A 156 4.47 13.18 -14.69
N ASP A 157 3.58 12.87 -15.62
CA ASP A 157 3.20 11.50 -15.99
C ASP A 157 2.68 10.66 -14.81
N THR A 158 1.99 11.31 -13.88
CA THR A 158 1.62 10.72 -12.59
C THR A 158 0.22 10.12 -12.60
N LYS A 159 -0.63 10.47 -13.56
CA LYS A 159 -1.98 9.91 -13.70
C LYS A 159 -1.97 8.72 -14.66
N VAL A 160 -2.30 7.55 -14.12
CA VAL A 160 -2.44 6.29 -14.87
C VAL A 160 -3.88 6.17 -15.34
N LEU A 161 -4.10 6.37 -16.63
CA LEU A 161 -5.39 6.20 -17.29
C LEU A 161 -5.32 5.01 -18.23
N ILE A 162 -6.26 4.09 -18.04
CA ILE A 162 -6.46 2.90 -18.86
C ILE A 162 -7.83 2.96 -19.48
N GLU A 163 -7.83 2.96 -20.81
CA GLU A 163 -9.03 2.84 -21.62
C GLU A 163 -8.80 1.72 -22.65
N ASN A 164 -9.71 0.74 -22.70
CA ASN A 164 -9.67 -0.41 -23.61
C ASN A 164 -8.32 -1.15 -23.57
N GLY A 165 -7.85 -1.52 -22.37
CA GLY A 165 -6.65 -2.33 -22.19
C GLY A 165 -5.32 -1.58 -22.25
N ARG A 166 -5.21 -0.39 -21.65
CA ARG A 166 -3.96 0.41 -21.63
C ARG A 166 -3.53 0.95 -20.23
N LEU A 167 -2.95 0.09 -19.38
CA LEU A 167 -2.04 0.27 -18.21
C LEU A 167 -2.50 -0.11 -16.76
N LEU A 168 -2.65 -1.43 -16.51
CA LEU A 168 -3.03 -2.27 -15.33
C LEU A 168 -3.23 -1.81 -13.86
N SER A 169 -4.34 -2.21 -13.20
CA SER A 169 -4.39 -2.75 -11.82
C SER A 169 -4.87 -4.21 -11.84
N ALA A 170 -4.18 -5.13 -11.14
CA ALA A 170 -4.45 -6.59 -11.22
C ALA A 170 -5.80 -7.04 -10.63
N HIS A 171 -6.41 -6.22 -9.76
CA HIS A 171 -7.72 -6.51 -9.15
C HIS A 171 -8.84 -6.56 -10.20
N ILE A 172 -8.86 -5.55 -11.09
CA ILE A 172 -9.94 -5.37 -12.06
C ILE A 172 -9.93 -6.51 -13.09
N VAL A 173 -8.74 -6.94 -13.52
CA VAL A 173 -8.59 -8.08 -14.44
C VAL A 173 -9.15 -9.36 -13.85
N PHE A 174 -8.97 -9.58 -12.54
CA PHE A 174 -9.52 -10.76 -11.89
C PHE A 174 -11.05 -10.72 -11.87
N MET A 175 -11.64 -9.55 -11.59
CA MET A 175 -13.10 -9.39 -11.50
C MET A 175 -13.77 -9.40 -12.88
N GLU A 176 -13.21 -8.71 -13.88
CA GLU A 176 -13.79 -8.59 -15.23
C GLU A 176 -13.46 -9.77 -16.13
N CYS A 177 -12.19 -10.22 -16.17
CA CYS A 177 -11.72 -11.25 -17.10
C CYS A 177 -11.54 -12.63 -16.43
N GLY A 178 -11.65 -12.72 -15.11
CA GLY A 178 -11.52 -13.95 -14.35
C GLY A 178 -10.09 -14.35 -13.98
N HIS A 179 -10.01 -15.31 -13.07
CA HIS A 179 -8.76 -15.74 -12.42
C HIS A 179 -7.70 -16.33 -13.37
N HIS A 180 -8.09 -17.01 -14.44
CA HIS A 180 -7.14 -17.62 -15.38
C HIS A 180 -6.36 -16.56 -16.17
N ILE A 181 -7.06 -15.55 -16.68
CA ILE A 181 -6.46 -14.42 -17.42
C ILE A 181 -5.60 -13.59 -16.48
N ALA A 182 -6.05 -13.35 -15.25
CA ALA A 182 -5.25 -12.67 -14.23
C ALA A 182 -3.94 -13.43 -13.91
N GLY A 183 -3.98 -14.77 -13.82
CA GLY A 183 -2.78 -15.60 -13.65
C GLY A 183 -1.80 -15.50 -14.82
N GLN A 184 -2.31 -15.52 -16.06
CA GLN A 184 -1.50 -15.34 -17.27
C GLN A 184 -0.89 -13.93 -17.36
N LEU A 185 -1.61 -12.91 -16.92
CA LEU A 185 -1.13 -11.53 -16.90
C LEU A 185 0.17 -11.39 -16.09
N TYR A 186 0.24 -12.00 -14.90
CA TYR A 186 1.47 -12.00 -14.09
C TYR A 186 2.65 -12.59 -14.85
N TYR A 187 2.43 -13.72 -15.53
CA TYR A 187 3.46 -14.37 -16.34
C TYR A 187 3.93 -13.47 -17.50
N HIS A 188 2.99 -12.88 -18.25
CA HIS A 188 3.34 -12.05 -19.42
C HIS A 188 4.05 -10.75 -19.02
N ILE A 189 3.63 -10.10 -17.92
CA ILE A 189 4.31 -8.91 -17.39
C ILE A 189 5.75 -9.26 -17.03
N GLN A 190 5.95 -10.30 -16.22
CA GLN A 190 7.29 -10.72 -15.80
C GLN A 190 8.16 -11.11 -16.99
N LEU A 191 7.63 -11.86 -17.96
CA LEU A 191 8.39 -12.29 -19.13
C LEU A 191 8.90 -11.09 -19.94
N VAL A 192 8.04 -10.13 -20.27
CA VAL A 192 8.44 -8.99 -21.11
C VAL A 192 9.36 -8.05 -20.34
N VAL A 193 8.99 -7.71 -19.10
CA VAL A 193 9.71 -6.72 -18.31
C VAL A 193 11.07 -7.24 -17.86
N ASN A 194 11.19 -8.51 -17.45
CA ASN A 194 12.49 -9.04 -17.04
C ASN A 194 13.44 -9.15 -18.23
N ASN A 195 12.95 -9.52 -19.42
CA ASN A 195 13.77 -9.50 -20.64
C ASN A 195 14.21 -8.07 -21.01
N TRP A 196 13.34 -7.07 -20.84
CA TRP A 196 13.72 -5.67 -21.02
C TRP A 196 14.75 -5.21 -19.98
N LEU A 197 14.58 -5.60 -18.72
CA LEU A 197 15.50 -5.29 -17.62
C LEU A 197 16.89 -5.89 -17.87
N MET A 198 16.99 -7.06 -18.50
CA MET A 198 18.27 -7.64 -18.89
C MET A 198 19.04 -6.78 -19.90
N LEU A 199 18.35 -6.00 -20.73
CA LEU A 199 18.98 -5.09 -21.69
C LEU A 199 19.34 -3.75 -21.05
N GLU A 200 18.42 -3.18 -20.27
CA GLU A 200 18.60 -1.87 -19.62
C GLU A 200 19.59 -1.95 -18.44
N GLY A 201 19.51 -3.02 -17.66
CA GLY A 201 20.23 -3.18 -16.40
C GLY A 201 19.63 -2.33 -15.26
N HIS A 202 19.85 -2.81 -14.04
CA HIS A 202 19.63 -2.06 -12.82
C HIS A 202 20.72 -2.46 -11.81
N SER A 203 21.30 -1.48 -11.15
CA SER A 203 22.35 -1.68 -10.16
C SER A 203 22.26 -0.59 -9.13
N PHE A 204 22.66 -0.88 -7.90
CA PHE A 204 22.70 0.08 -6.81
C PHE A 204 24.11 0.07 -6.22
N GLY A 205 24.69 1.26 -6.03
CA GLY A 205 26.02 1.40 -5.47
C GLY A 205 26.13 2.51 -4.44
N ILE A 206 27.31 2.64 -3.83
CA ILE A 206 27.59 3.70 -2.86
C ILE A 206 27.39 5.09 -3.45
N ALA A 207 27.63 5.27 -4.76
CA ALA A 207 27.43 6.53 -5.46
C ALA A 207 25.97 7.02 -5.41
N ASP A 208 24.99 6.11 -5.35
CA ASP A 208 23.57 6.46 -5.21
C ASP A 208 23.21 7.00 -3.82
N THR A 209 24.11 6.88 -2.85
CA THR A 209 23.91 7.38 -1.48
C THR A 209 24.60 8.72 -1.21
N ILE A 210 25.46 9.16 -2.13
CA ILE A 210 26.23 10.40 -1.96
C ILE A 210 25.38 11.59 -2.40
N THR A 211 25.34 12.62 -1.57
CA THR A 211 24.68 13.90 -1.87
C THR A 211 25.67 15.00 -2.21
N ASP A 212 25.14 16.07 -2.80
CA ASP A 212 25.86 17.30 -3.04
C ASP A 212 26.28 17.98 -1.73
N GLN A 213 27.44 18.63 -1.78
CA GLN A 213 28.03 19.33 -0.64
C GLN A 213 27.11 20.41 -0.06
N GLN A 214 26.32 21.09 -0.90
CA GLN A 214 25.39 22.13 -0.47
C GLN A 214 24.25 21.56 0.38
N THR A 215 23.66 20.45 -0.06
CA THR A 215 22.63 19.74 0.72
C THR A 215 23.23 19.19 2.01
N TYR A 216 24.45 18.66 1.98
CA TYR A 216 25.13 18.19 3.18
C TYR A 216 25.32 19.29 4.23
N GLU A 217 25.79 20.48 3.83
CA GLU A 217 25.91 21.63 4.72
C GLU A 217 24.56 22.09 5.26
N THR A 218 23.51 22.04 4.44
CA THR A 218 22.14 22.37 4.84
C THR A 218 21.58 21.38 5.86
N ILE A 219 21.86 20.09 5.70
CA ILE A 219 21.50 19.03 6.65
C ILE A 219 22.19 19.30 7.99
N GLN A 220 23.50 19.52 7.99
CA GLN A 220 24.27 19.82 9.20
C GLN A 220 23.78 21.09 9.91
N ALA A 221 23.49 22.15 9.14
CA ALA A 221 22.90 23.37 9.70
C ALA A 221 21.52 23.13 10.34
N THR A 222 20.70 22.26 9.74
CA THR A 222 19.37 21.89 10.26
C THR A 222 19.48 21.12 11.58
N ILE A 223 20.40 20.14 11.65
CA ILE A 223 20.68 19.37 12.87
C ILE A 223 21.20 20.29 13.97
N LYS A 224 22.17 21.15 13.67
CA LYS A 224 22.73 22.12 14.63
C LYS A 224 21.67 23.08 15.17
N LYS A 225 20.76 23.54 14.30
CA LYS A 225 19.61 24.36 14.71
C LYS A 225 18.70 23.61 15.68
N ALA A 226 18.39 22.34 15.40
CA ALA A 226 17.57 21.51 16.28
C ALA A 226 18.24 21.28 17.66
N LYS A 227 19.54 20.95 17.69
CA LYS A 227 20.32 20.84 18.93
C LYS A 227 20.27 22.12 19.76
N ASN A 228 20.39 23.29 19.11
CA ASN A 228 20.28 24.58 19.79
C ASN A 228 18.89 24.85 20.37
N GLU A 229 17.81 24.47 19.67
CA GLU A 229 16.45 24.59 20.21
C GLU A 229 16.24 23.66 21.43
N VAL A 230 16.76 22.44 21.39
CA VAL A 230 16.72 21.53 22.55
C VAL A 230 17.46 22.14 23.75
N ASN A 231 18.63 22.74 23.53
CA ASN A 231 19.37 23.43 24.60
C ASN A 231 18.58 24.61 25.19
N LYS A 232 17.82 25.36 24.38
CA LYS A 232 16.92 26.42 24.88
C LYS A 232 15.79 25.83 25.74
N VAL A 233 15.21 24.70 25.35
CA VAL A 233 14.18 24.00 26.14
C VAL A 233 14.74 23.50 27.47
N ILE A 234 15.96 22.95 27.47
CA ILE A 234 16.66 22.54 28.69
C ILE A 234 16.87 23.74 29.61
N GLN A 235 17.36 24.88 29.09
CA GLN A 235 17.57 26.10 29.87
C GLN A 235 16.27 26.68 30.44
N ARG A 236 15.16 26.65 29.69
CA ARG A 236 13.84 27.05 30.19
C ARG A 236 13.36 26.17 31.33
N THR A 237 13.62 24.86 31.22
CA THR A 237 13.25 23.88 32.24
C THR A 237 14.04 24.12 33.53
N HIS A 238 15.34 24.41 33.44
CA HIS A 238 16.15 24.76 34.62
C HIS A 238 15.77 26.10 35.27
N ARG A 239 15.08 26.98 34.55
CA ARG A 239 14.56 28.26 35.05
C ARG A 239 13.10 28.17 35.52
N ASP A 240 12.54 26.95 35.60
CA ASP A 240 11.13 26.68 35.91
C ASP A 240 10.14 27.48 35.05
N SER A 241 10.54 27.85 33.83
CA SER A 241 9.76 28.67 32.91
C SER A 241 9.03 27.85 31.84
N LEU A 242 8.92 26.53 32.03
CA LEU A 242 8.26 25.62 31.09
C LEU A 242 6.82 25.38 31.50
N GLU A 243 5.87 25.74 30.63
CA GLU A 243 4.45 25.49 30.86
C GLU A 243 4.09 24.01 30.70
N LEU A 244 3.30 23.51 31.64
CA LEU A 244 2.85 22.12 31.64
C LEU A 244 1.77 21.90 30.59
N SER A 245 1.94 20.83 29.80
CA SER A 245 0.85 20.34 28.96
C SER A 245 -0.23 19.70 29.83
N ARG A 246 -1.51 19.91 29.49
CA ARG A 246 -2.65 19.38 30.26
C ARG A 246 -2.52 17.86 30.40
N GLY A 247 -2.63 17.35 31.63
CA GLY A 247 -2.56 15.92 31.94
C GLY A 247 -1.15 15.32 31.94
N ASN A 248 -0.09 16.10 31.68
CA ASN A 248 1.29 15.63 31.68
C ASN A 248 2.08 16.18 32.86
N SER A 249 3.01 15.38 33.38
CA SER A 249 4.03 15.86 34.32
C SER A 249 5.03 16.80 33.62
N LEU A 250 5.81 17.56 34.42
CA LEU A 250 6.87 18.43 33.90
C LEU A 250 7.86 17.66 33.03
N ARG A 251 8.28 16.49 33.52
CA ARG A 251 9.23 15.63 32.81
C ARG A 251 8.66 15.06 31.52
N GLN A 252 7.40 14.62 31.52
CA GLN A 252 6.76 14.15 30.30
C GLN A 252 6.57 15.28 29.29
N THR A 253 6.18 16.47 29.74
CA THR A 253 6.05 17.65 28.87
C THR A 253 7.39 17.99 28.21
N PHE A 254 8.47 17.99 29.01
CA PHE A 254 9.83 18.19 28.51
C PHE A 254 10.23 17.11 27.47
N GLU A 255 10.07 15.83 27.80
CA GLU A 255 10.46 14.72 26.91
C GLU A 255 9.65 14.73 25.60
N ASN A 256 8.34 14.99 25.67
CA ASN A 256 7.48 15.08 24.49
C ASN A 256 7.90 16.25 23.58
N MET A 257 8.21 17.40 24.16
CA MET A 257 8.66 18.57 23.40
C MET A 257 10.02 18.31 22.72
N VAL A 258 10.97 17.70 23.43
CA VAL A 258 12.29 17.37 22.87
C VAL A 258 12.17 16.31 21.77
N ASN A 259 11.40 15.23 21.99
CA ASN A 259 11.15 14.21 20.97
C ASN A 259 10.49 14.80 19.72
N GLY A 260 9.48 15.67 19.88
CA GLY A 260 8.85 16.34 18.76
C GLY A 260 9.82 17.20 17.93
N LEU A 261 10.72 17.93 18.59
CA LEU A 261 11.75 18.73 17.92
C LEU A 261 12.76 17.87 17.15
N LEU A 262 13.24 16.78 17.76
CA LEU A 262 14.24 15.88 17.15
C LEU A 262 13.65 15.06 15.99
N ASN A 263 12.41 14.59 16.12
CA ASN A 263 11.70 13.91 15.03
C ASN A 263 11.45 14.88 13.88
N SER A 264 10.99 16.11 14.14
CA SER A 264 10.81 17.13 13.10
C SER A 264 12.12 17.47 12.38
N ALA A 265 13.25 17.45 13.07
CA ALA A 265 14.57 17.63 12.45
C ALA A 265 14.96 16.45 11.55
N SER A 266 14.71 15.23 11.99
CA SER A 266 14.97 14.00 11.23
C SER A 266 14.09 13.92 9.96
N ASP A 267 12.83 14.33 10.06
CA ASP A 267 11.93 14.38 8.89
C ASP A 267 12.36 15.44 7.87
N LYS A 268 12.77 16.63 8.34
CA LYS A 268 13.23 17.71 7.47
C LYS A 268 14.51 17.35 6.73
N THR A 269 15.49 16.76 7.43
CA THR A 269 16.73 16.29 6.80
C THR A 269 16.47 15.18 5.79
N GLY A 270 15.55 14.25 6.09
CA GLY A 270 15.11 13.22 5.15
C GLY A 270 14.45 13.77 3.89
N LEU A 271 13.59 14.78 4.02
CA LEU A 271 12.97 15.45 2.87
C LEU A 271 14.00 16.20 2.01
N LEU A 272 14.99 16.85 2.63
CA LEU A 272 16.08 17.51 1.91
C LEU A 272 16.91 16.48 1.14
N ALA A 273 17.31 15.37 1.78
CA ALA A 273 18.03 14.28 1.14
C ALA A 273 17.24 13.70 -0.04
N LYS A 274 15.94 13.45 0.11
CA LYS A 274 15.10 12.93 -0.97
C LYS A 274 14.99 13.89 -2.16
N ARG A 275 14.96 15.21 -1.90
CA ARG A 275 14.85 16.24 -2.94
C ARG A 275 16.16 16.45 -3.70
N SER A 276 17.31 16.24 -3.07
CA SER A 276 18.60 16.39 -3.73
C SER A 276 18.94 15.21 -4.67
N LEU A 277 18.35 14.03 -4.43
CA LEU A 277 18.54 12.88 -5.31
C LEU A 277 17.95 13.11 -6.71
N SER A 278 18.78 12.88 -7.73
CA SER A 278 18.38 12.92 -9.14
C SER A 278 17.37 11.82 -9.49
N ASP A 279 16.64 11.99 -10.59
CA ASP A 279 15.69 10.98 -11.07
C ASP A 279 16.35 9.73 -11.69
N PHE A 280 17.66 9.82 -11.96
CA PHE A 280 18.51 8.72 -12.42
C PHE A 280 19.06 7.88 -11.26
N ASN A 281 18.93 8.37 -10.02
CA ASN A 281 19.40 7.68 -8.85
C ASN A 281 18.62 6.36 -8.65
N GLN A 282 19.37 5.26 -8.50
CA GLN A 282 18.76 3.94 -8.49
C GLN A 282 18.09 3.64 -7.15
N PHE A 283 18.57 4.24 -6.04
CA PHE A 283 17.91 4.16 -4.75
C PHE A 283 16.53 4.84 -4.77
N LYS A 284 16.47 6.04 -5.37
CA LYS A 284 15.21 6.76 -5.56
C LYS A 284 14.26 5.96 -6.45
N ALA A 285 14.75 5.33 -7.52
CA ALA A 285 13.92 4.51 -8.40
C ALA A 285 13.23 3.35 -7.66
N MET A 286 13.94 2.60 -6.81
CA MET A 286 13.37 1.50 -6.01
C MET A 286 12.31 1.97 -5.01
N VAL A 287 12.55 3.09 -4.32
CA VAL A 287 11.61 3.65 -3.34
C VAL A 287 10.38 4.23 -4.02
N VAL A 288 10.54 4.85 -5.19
CA VAL A 288 9.43 5.45 -5.95
C VAL A 288 8.56 4.38 -6.61
N SER A 289 9.17 3.31 -7.14
CA SER A 289 8.44 2.15 -7.66
C SER A 289 7.72 1.36 -6.57
N GLY A 290 8.14 1.51 -5.31
CA GLY A 290 7.60 0.76 -4.17
C GLY A 290 8.07 -0.70 -4.15
N ALA A 291 9.16 -1.03 -4.86
CA ALA A 291 9.69 -2.40 -4.89
C ALA A 291 10.44 -2.73 -3.61
N LYS A 292 11.35 -1.84 -3.18
CA LYS A 292 12.12 -2.03 -1.97
C LYS A 292 12.54 -0.71 -1.35
N GLY A 293 12.50 -0.67 -0.02
CA GLY A 293 12.84 0.50 0.76
C GLY A 293 11.73 1.55 0.81
N SER A 294 11.93 2.51 1.71
CA SER A 294 11.01 3.60 1.99
C SER A 294 11.75 4.94 2.00
N SER A 295 11.00 6.04 2.07
CA SER A 295 11.61 7.38 2.22
C SER A 295 12.42 7.51 3.52
N ILE A 296 12.11 6.72 4.56
CA ILE A 296 12.87 6.68 5.81
C ILE A 296 14.26 6.06 5.58
N ASN A 297 14.36 5.03 4.74
CA ASN A 297 15.66 4.41 4.45
C ASN A 297 16.60 5.39 3.73
N ILE A 298 16.08 6.20 2.80
CA ILE A 298 16.85 7.30 2.18
C ILE A 298 17.30 8.30 3.24
N SER A 299 16.39 8.69 4.14
CA SER A 299 16.70 9.62 5.24
C SER A 299 17.82 9.11 6.14
N GLN A 300 17.81 7.84 6.53
CA GLN A 300 18.79 7.27 7.46
C GLN A 300 20.15 7.00 6.82
N VAL A 301 20.17 6.58 5.55
CA VAL A 301 21.42 6.30 4.83
C VAL A 301 22.15 7.58 4.47
N ILE A 302 21.42 8.63 4.07
CA ILE A 302 21.98 9.87 3.53
C ILE A 302 21.94 11.02 4.55
N GLY A 303 20.78 11.23 5.19
CA GLY A 303 20.50 12.34 6.09
C GLY A 303 21.03 12.12 7.51
N CYS A 304 20.20 11.58 8.39
CA CYS A 304 20.61 11.19 9.75
C CYS A 304 19.77 9.99 10.22
N VAL A 305 20.34 9.13 11.07
CA VAL A 305 19.60 7.98 11.61
C VAL A 305 18.46 8.40 12.54
N GLY A 306 18.68 9.47 13.33
CA GLY A 306 17.67 10.07 14.19
C GLY A 306 17.62 9.52 15.62
N GLN A 307 16.55 9.84 16.34
CA GLN A 307 16.39 9.50 17.77
C GLN A 307 16.16 8.00 17.98
N GLN A 308 16.98 7.38 18.84
CA GLN A 308 16.78 6.00 19.30
C GLN A 308 15.93 5.97 20.56
N ASN A 309 14.92 5.11 20.56
CA ASN A 309 14.01 4.93 21.68
C ASN A 309 14.12 3.51 22.23
N VAL A 310 13.91 3.39 23.55
CA VAL A 310 13.76 2.13 24.26
C VAL A 310 12.49 2.22 25.12
N GLU A 311 11.58 1.26 25.00
CA GLU A 311 10.28 1.24 25.70
C GLU A 311 9.46 2.54 25.48
N GLY A 312 9.50 3.07 24.27
CA GLY A 312 8.80 4.31 23.90
C GLY A 312 9.36 5.60 24.51
N LYS A 313 10.52 5.54 25.17
CA LYS A 313 11.21 6.71 25.74
C LYS A 313 12.61 6.85 25.12
N ARG A 314 13.20 8.04 25.22
CA ARG A 314 14.64 8.22 24.94
C ARG A 314 15.46 7.36 25.90
N ILE A 315 16.72 7.08 25.53
CA ILE A 315 17.58 6.16 26.28
C ILE A 315 17.56 6.45 27.80
N PRO A 316 17.15 5.46 28.62
CA PRO A 316 17.05 5.64 30.06
C PRO A 316 18.44 5.77 30.71
N PHE A 317 18.49 6.34 31.91
CA PHE A 317 19.73 6.37 32.68
C PHE A 317 20.00 4.99 33.29
N GLY A 318 20.87 4.21 32.64
CA GLY A 318 21.31 2.91 33.15
C GLY A 318 22.33 3.02 34.29
N PHE A 319 23.12 4.09 34.33
CA PHE A 319 24.02 4.40 35.44
C PHE A 319 23.40 5.48 36.35
N LYS A 320 24.03 5.73 37.50
CA LYS A 320 23.62 6.77 38.46
C LYS A 320 23.53 8.14 37.77
N HIS A 321 22.32 8.55 37.42
CA HIS A 321 21.97 9.82 36.75
C HIS A 321 22.66 10.05 35.40
N ARG A 322 23.01 9.01 34.65
CA ARG A 322 23.60 9.15 33.30
C ARG A 322 23.40 7.90 32.45
N THR A 323 23.52 8.03 31.14
CA THR A 323 23.34 6.93 30.18
C THR A 323 24.61 6.10 30.00
N LEU A 324 25.77 6.75 29.86
CA LEU A 324 27.09 6.12 29.75
C LEU A 324 28.09 6.82 30.70
N PRO A 325 29.21 6.15 31.07
CA PRO A 325 30.23 6.74 31.93
C PRO A 325 30.94 7.95 31.29
N HIS A 326 30.87 8.10 29.97
CA HIS A 326 31.44 9.22 29.20
C HIS A 326 30.65 10.53 29.37
N PHE A 327 29.38 10.45 29.78
CA PHE A 327 28.54 11.62 29.97
C PHE A 327 28.57 12.12 31.42
N ILE A 328 28.33 13.43 31.56
CA ILE A 328 28.12 14.07 32.85
C ILE A 328 26.81 13.60 33.48
N LYS A 329 26.67 13.79 34.79
CA LYS A 329 25.42 13.46 35.49
C LYS A 329 24.33 14.46 35.13
N ASP A 330 23.10 13.96 35.06
CA ASP A 330 21.88 14.71 34.73
C ASP A 330 21.95 15.40 33.36
N ASP A 331 22.65 14.78 32.40
CA ASP A 331 22.67 15.23 31.01
C ASP A 331 21.40 14.78 30.26
N TYR A 332 20.58 15.75 29.86
CA TYR A 332 19.37 15.55 29.07
C TYR A 332 19.53 15.96 27.60
N GLY A 333 20.77 16.27 27.19
CA GLY A 333 21.11 16.62 25.82
C GLY A 333 20.76 15.51 24.81
N PRO A 334 20.67 15.87 23.52
CA PRO A 334 20.30 14.92 22.46
C PRO A 334 21.31 13.77 22.35
N GLU A 335 22.62 14.05 22.39
CA GLU A 335 23.69 13.06 22.27
C GLU A 335 23.69 12.07 23.46
N ALA A 336 23.55 12.59 24.68
CA ALA A 336 23.51 11.78 25.89
C ALA A 336 22.29 10.85 25.94
N LYS A 337 21.21 11.19 25.22
CA LYS A 337 19.93 10.49 25.23
C LYS A 337 19.62 9.73 23.93
N GLY A 338 20.64 9.46 23.11
CA GLY A 338 20.51 8.54 21.97
C GLY A 338 20.00 9.17 20.67
N PHE A 339 20.16 10.48 20.49
CA PHE A 339 20.00 11.09 19.17
C PHE A 339 21.26 10.83 18.33
N ILE A 340 21.09 10.17 17.19
CA ILE A 340 22.17 9.87 16.25
C ILE A 340 22.13 10.91 15.14
N GLU A 341 23.17 11.75 15.08
CA GLU A 341 23.25 12.82 14.07
C GLU A 341 23.86 12.35 12.76
N ASN A 342 24.74 11.34 12.82
CA ASN A 342 25.41 10.81 11.65
C ASN A 342 24.45 9.91 10.84
N SER A 343 24.72 9.82 9.54
CA SER A 343 24.07 8.85 8.66
C SER A 343 24.87 7.56 8.53
N TYR A 344 24.27 6.50 7.99
CA TYR A 344 25.00 5.25 7.74
C TYR A 344 26.18 5.41 6.77
N LEU A 345 26.09 6.37 5.83
CA LEU A 345 27.19 6.68 4.92
C LEU A 345 28.41 7.25 5.66
N GLN A 346 28.19 8.09 6.67
CA GLN A 346 29.27 8.71 7.45
C GLN A 346 29.87 7.75 8.48
N GLY A 347 29.04 6.83 8.97
CA GLY A 347 29.39 5.93 10.06
C GLY A 347 29.02 6.51 11.42
N LEU A 348 28.77 5.62 12.37
CA LEU A 348 28.34 5.97 13.72
C LEU A 348 29.54 6.12 14.66
N THR A 349 29.47 7.08 15.57
CA THR A 349 30.41 7.14 16.70
C THR A 349 30.19 5.93 17.64
N PRO A 350 31.17 5.54 18.48
CA PRO A 350 31.00 4.41 19.39
C PRO A 350 29.80 4.55 20.34
N VAL A 351 29.49 5.78 20.75
CA VAL A 351 28.34 6.09 21.62
C VAL A 351 27.02 5.92 20.86
N GLU A 352 26.92 6.48 19.66
CA GLU A 352 25.75 6.32 18.78
C GLU A 352 25.52 4.86 18.42
N PHE A 353 26.59 4.13 18.08
CA PHE A 353 26.54 2.71 17.77
C PHE A 353 25.98 1.90 18.95
N TYR A 354 26.41 2.20 20.18
CA TYR A 354 25.89 1.51 21.36
C TYR A 354 24.39 1.80 21.59
N PHE A 355 23.96 3.05 21.46
CA PHE A 355 22.55 3.40 21.59
C PHE A 355 21.69 2.82 20.47
N HIS A 356 22.22 2.78 19.24
CA HIS A 356 21.57 2.12 18.12
C HIS A 356 21.42 0.61 18.36
N ALA A 357 22.47 -0.05 18.84
CA ALA A 357 22.44 -1.47 19.18
C ALA A 357 21.46 -1.77 20.32
N MET A 358 21.32 -0.86 21.30
CA MET A 358 20.36 -0.98 22.39
C MET A 358 18.91 -0.96 21.87
N ALA A 359 18.57 0.00 21.00
CA ALA A 359 17.24 0.06 20.38
C ALA A 359 17.00 -1.10 19.42
N GLY A 360 17.99 -1.48 18.62
CA GLY A 360 17.91 -2.64 17.72
C GLY A 360 17.68 -3.95 18.48
N ARG A 361 18.28 -4.10 19.67
CA ARG A 361 18.07 -5.27 20.54
C ARG A 361 16.63 -5.39 21.01
N GLU A 362 15.97 -4.28 21.36
CA GLU A 362 14.55 -4.29 21.72
C GLU A 362 13.70 -4.82 20.56
N GLY A 363 13.93 -4.34 19.34
CA GLY A 363 13.20 -4.82 18.16
C GLY A 363 13.39 -6.32 17.89
N LEU A 364 14.59 -6.85 18.10
CA LEU A 364 14.86 -8.30 17.99
C LEU A 364 14.12 -9.10 19.06
N ILE A 365 14.11 -8.62 20.31
CA ILE A 365 13.40 -9.28 21.42
C ILE A 365 11.89 -9.26 21.15
N ASP A 366 11.35 -8.10 20.78
CA ASP A 366 9.92 -7.91 20.49
C ASP A 366 9.46 -8.82 19.35
N THR A 367 10.29 -9.02 18.32
CA THR A 367 10.01 -9.96 17.23
C THR A 367 9.82 -11.38 17.77
N VAL A 368 10.73 -11.86 18.63
CA VAL A 368 10.65 -13.22 19.20
C VAL A 368 9.43 -13.38 20.11
N VAL A 369 9.15 -12.40 20.96
CA VAL A 369 7.99 -12.43 21.87
C VAL A 369 6.68 -12.44 21.09
N LYS A 370 6.56 -11.56 20.08
CA LYS A 370 5.35 -11.46 19.24
C LYS A 370 5.06 -12.75 18.47
N ILE A 371 6.08 -13.49 18.02
CA ILE A 371 5.85 -14.76 17.30
C ILE A 371 5.11 -15.76 18.20
N VAL A 372 5.51 -15.87 19.47
CA VAL A 372 4.89 -16.81 20.41
C VAL A 372 3.46 -16.38 20.76
N GLU A 373 3.26 -15.10 21.05
CA GLU A 373 1.95 -14.58 21.43
C GLU A 373 0.95 -14.61 20.27
N THR A 374 1.35 -14.16 19.08
CA THR A 374 0.46 -14.13 17.91
C THR A 374 0.07 -15.54 17.45
N GLY A 375 1.01 -16.49 17.47
CA GLY A 375 0.72 -17.90 17.16
C GLY A 375 -0.31 -18.52 18.12
N TYR A 376 -0.16 -18.27 19.43
CA TYR A 376 -1.10 -18.78 20.42
C TYR A 376 -2.50 -18.12 20.30
N ILE A 377 -2.55 -16.81 20.07
CA ILE A 377 -3.82 -16.10 19.82
C ILE A 377 -4.51 -16.68 18.58
N GLN A 378 -3.76 -16.93 17.53
CA GLN A 378 -4.28 -17.49 16.30
C GLN A 378 -4.86 -18.90 16.49
N GLU A 379 -4.16 -19.79 17.19
CA GLU A 379 -4.67 -21.13 17.49
C GLU A 379 -5.97 -21.07 18.30
N ARG A 380 -6.04 -20.18 19.31
CA ARG A 380 -7.25 -19.98 20.10
C ARG A 380 -8.43 -19.48 19.28
N LEU A 381 -8.19 -18.55 18.35
CA LEU A 381 -9.23 -18.05 17.44
C LEU A 381 -9.74 -19.14 16.50
N ILE A 382 -8.84 -19.93 15.93
CA ILE A 382 -9.21 -21.06 15.06
C ILE A 382 -10.05 -22.08 15.85
N LYS A 383 -9.58 -22.49 17.02
CA LYS A 383 -10.28 -23.48 17.85
C LYS A 383 -11.66 -23.02 18.31
N ALA A 384 -11.84 -21.71 18.55
CA ALA A 384 -13.14 -21.16 18.89
C ALA A 384 -14.13 -21.15 17.71
N MET A 385 -13.64 -20.99 16.47
CA MET A 385 -14.47 -20.72 15.30
C MET A 385 -14.45 -21.83 14.22
N GLU A 386 -13.70 -22.91 14.40
CA GLU A 386 -13.50 -23.96 13.36
C GLU A 386 -14.79 -24.67 12.92
N SER A 387 -15.82 -24.69 13.77
CA SER A 387 -17.11 -25.31 13.44
C SER A 387 -18.13 -24.37 12.81
N VAL A 388 -17.82 -23.08 12.73
CA VAL A 388 -18.74 -22.06 12.21
C VAL A 388 -18.74 -22.13 10.68
N MET A 389 -19.92 -22.35 10.09
CA MET A 389 -20.08 -22.43 8.65
C MET A 389 -21.42 -21.84 8.18
N ILE A 390 -21.46 -21.41 6.92
CA ILE A 390 -22.68 -21.00 6.24
C ILE A 390 -23.46 -22.26 5.85
N LYS A 391 -24.75 -22.29 6.17
CA LYS A 391 -25.67 -23.37 5.78
C LYS A 391 -26.41 -23.01 4.48
N TYR A 392 -27.05 -23.99 3.86
CA TYR A 392 -27.76 -23.80 2.58
C TYR A 392 -28.92 -22.79 2.66
N ASP A 393 -29.40 -22.46 3.85
CA ASP A 393 -30.41 -21.43 4.10
C ASP A 393 -29.83 -19.99 4.19
N GLY A 394 -28.51 -19.83 4.01
CA GLY A 394 -27.81 -18.55 4.12
C GLY A 394 -27.44 -18.14 5.54
N THR A 395 -27.85 -18.93 6.55
CA THR A 395 -27.55 -18.64 7.96
C THR A 395 -26.16 -19.12 8.36
N VAL A 396 -25.53 -18.45 9.32
CA VAL A 396 -24.24 -18.84 9.91
C VAL A 396 -24.50 -19.58 11.21
N ARG A 397 -24.08 -20.84 11.29
CA ARG A 397 -24.30 -21.70 12.46
C ARG A 397 -23.04 -22.44 12.89
N ASN A 398 -22.99 -22.81 14.17
CA ASN A 398 -21.94 -23.68 14.71
C ASN A 398 -22.29 -25.18 14.57
N GLN A 399 -21.45 -26.06 15.13
CA GLN A 399 -21.68 -27.53 15.15
C GLN A 399 -22.96 -27.97 15.86
N PHE A 400 -23.47 -27.18 16.81
CA PHE A 400 -24.72 -27.47 17.53
C PHE A 400 -25.94 -26.86 16.85
N GLU A 401 -25.79 -26.38 15.62
CA GLU A 401 -26.81 -25.66 14.84
C GLU A 401 -27.36 -24.39 15.52
N GLN A 402 -26.61 -23.84 16.48
CA GLN A 402 -26.95 -22.55 17.07
C GLN A 402 -26.68 -21.45 16.06
N LEU A 403 -27.68 -20.58 15.88
CA LEU A 403 -27.62 -19.43 14.99
C LEU A 403 -26.66 -18.38 15.56
N ILE A 404 -25.68 -17.96 14.76
CA ILE A 404 -24.74 -16.88 15.07
C ILE A 404 -25.13 -15.62 14.31
N GLN A 405 -25.35 -15.73 13.00
CA GLN A 405 -25.83 -14.64 12.14
C GLN A 405 -26.96 -15.15 11.24
N PHE A 406 -27.95 -14.29 10.99
CA PHE A 406 -29.04 -14.58 10.04
C PHE A 406 -28.54 -14.61 8.60
N THR A 407 -27.64 -13.68 8.26
CA THR A 407 -26.95 -13.58 6.97
C THR A 407 -25.47 -13.43 7.23
N TYR A 408 -24.64 -14.11 6.44
CA TYR A 408 -23.18 -14.01 6.56
C TYR A 408 -22.74 -12.55 6.35
N GLY A 409 -21.97 -11.98 7.29
CA GLY A 409 -21.50 -10.60 7.14
C GLY A 409 -22.58 -9.53 7.19
N GLU A 410 -23.81 -9.88 7.63
CA GLU A 410 -25.01 -9.04 7.62
C GLU A 410 -25.51 -8.63 6.22
N ASP A 411 -24.75 -8.90 5.16
CA ASP A 411 -25.08 -8.62 3.75
C ASP A 411 -25.27 -9.88 2.88
N GLY A 412 -24.79 -11.04 3.34
CA GLY A 412 -24.81 -12.30 2.61
C GLY A 412 -23.73 -12.42 1.52
N LEU A 413 -22.75 -11.51 1.50
CA LEU A 413 -21.76 -11.41 0.42
C LEU A 413 -20.41 -12.04 0.81
N ALA A 414 -19.73 -12.62 -0.17
CA ALA A 414 -18.38 -13.16 0.01
C ALA A 414 -17.34 -12.03 -0.07
N GLY A 415 -16.44 -11.95 0.92
CA GLY A 415 -15.48 -10.84 1.04
C GLY A 415 -14.55 -10.69 -0.17
N GLU A 416 -14.23 -11.78 -0.87
CA GLU A 416 -13.40 -11.74 -2.08
C GLU A 416 -14.03 -11.00 -3.26
N ASN A 417 -15.35 -10.78 -3.26
CA ASN A 417 -16.07 -10.15 -4.37
C ASN A 417 -16.45 -8.68 -4.09
N VAL A 418 -16.04 -8.13 -2.94
CA VAL A 418 -16.42 -6.78 -2.52
C VAL A 418 -15.30 -5.77 -2.84
N GLU A 419 -15.66 -4.56 -3.23
CA GLU A 419 -14.76 -3.48 -3.61
C GLU A 419 -15.07 -2.20 -2.82
N PHE A 420 -14.11 -1.28 -2.82
CA PHE A 420 -14.31 0.06 -2.28
C PHE A 420 -14.98 0.95 -3.30
N GLN A 421 -16.19 1.42 -3.01
CA GLN A 421 -16.92 2.39 -3.81
C GLN A 421 -17.19 3.66 -3.01
N SER A 422 -17.24 4.80 -3.70
CA SER A 422 -17.59 6.07 -3.07
C SER A 422 -19.06 6.39 -3.32
N ILE A 423 -19.84 6.55 -2.26
CA ILE A 423 -21.24 6.99 -2.35
C ILE A 423 -21.25 8.50 -2.65
N ILE A 424 -21.60 8.86 -3.88
CA ILE A 424 -21.55 10.25 -4.38
C ILE A 424 -22.57 11.13 -3.65
N SER A 425 -23.74 10.59 -3.31
CA SER A 425 -24.87 11.30 -2.70
C SER A 425 -24.63 11.75 -1.25
N LEU A 426 -23.66 11.17 -0.54
CA LEU A 426 -23.44 11.46 0.88
C LEU A 426 -22.67 12.76 1.15
N LYS A 427 -21.72 13.10 0.26
CA LYS A 427 -20.79 14.23 0.42
C LYS A 427 -21.35 15.63 0.08
N PRO A 428 -22.23 15.82 -0.94
CA PRO A 428 -22.61 17.16 -1.36
C PRO A 428 -23.42 17.89 -0.28
N SER A 429 -23.24 19.22 -0.25
CA SER A 429 -24.23 20.12 0.38
C SER A 429 -25.60 19.87 -0.24
N ASN A 430 -26.69 20.06 0.52
CA ASN A 430 -28.05 19.85 0.01
C ASN A 430 -28.29 20.60 -1.32
N GLN A 431 -27.68 21.77 -1.51
CA GLN A 431 -27.74 22.53 -2.77
C GLN A 431 -26.99 21.87 -3.93
N LEU A 432 -25.81 21.29 -3.67
CA LEU A 432 -25.04 20.57 -4.67
C LEU A 432 -25.71 19.25 -5.03
N PHE A 433 -26.33 18.60 -4.03
CA PHE A 433 -27.10 17.37 -4.23
C PHE A 433 -28.31 17.63 -5.14
N GLU A 434 -29.08 18.69 -4.85
CA GLU A 434 -30.21 19.08 -5.69
C GLU A 434 -29.76 19.36 -7.13
N ARG A 435 -28.65 20.07 -7.33
CA ARG A 435 -28.12 20.33 -8.69
C ARG A 435 -27.66 19.08 -9.44
N LEU A 436 -27.16 18.06 -8.74
CA LEU A 436 -26.61 16.85 -9.38
C LEU A 436 -27.68 15.81 -9.66
N CYS A 437 -28.70 15.72 -8.81
CA CYS A 437 -29.65 14.61 -8.80
C CYS A 437 -31.09 15.01 -9.12
N LYS A 438 -31.47 16.29 -9.00
CA LYS A 438 -32.82 16.74 -9.36
C LYS A 438 -32.90 17.00 -10.86
N PHE A 439 -33.76 16.26 -11.54
CA PHE A 439 -33.99 16.38 -12.97
C PHE A 439 -35.15 17.35 -13.24
N ASP A 440 -34.84 18.63 -13.54
CA ASP A 440 -35.85 19.65 -13.81
C ASP A 440 -36.04 19.89 -15.32
N LEU A 441 -37.15 19.40 -15.85
CA LEU A 441 -37.52 19.51 -17.27
C LEU A 441 -37.84 20.95 -17.71
N SER A 442 -38.18 21.85 -16.77
CA SER A 442 -38.63 23.20 -17.09
C SER A 442 -37.49 24.18 -17.37
N SER A 443 -36.34 23.96 -16.74
CA SER A 443 -35.21 24.90 -16.71
C SER A 443 -34.07 24.52 -17.67
N GLU A 444 -34.03 23.27 -18.15
CA GLU A 444 -32.90 22.72 -18.93
C GLU A 444 -33.24 22.14 -20.33
N GLU A 445 -34.41 22.40 -20.90
CA GLU A 445 -34.82 21.80 -22.20
C GLU A 445 -33.78 22.01 -23.33
N LYS A 446 -33.16 23.19 -23.40
CA LYS A 446 -32.09 23.48 -24.38
C LYS A 446 -30.80 22.70 -24.15
N TYR A 447 -30.53 22.30 -22.91
CA TYR A 447 -29.38 21.50 -22.54
C TYR A 447 -29.65 20.01 -22.80
N LEU A 448 -30.85 19.53 -22.48
CA LEU A 448 -31.30 18.15 -22.71
C LEU A 448 -31.32 17.78 -24.20
N ARG A 449 -31.75 18.70 -25.08
CA ARG A 449 -31.69 18.53 -26.55
C ARG A 449 -30.27 18.29 -27.11
N LYS A 450 -29.21 18.52 -26.33
CA LYS A 450 -27.83 18.23 -26.74
C LYS A 450 -27.46 16.75 -26.59
N PHE A 451 -28.11 16.03 -25.68
CA PHE A 451 -27.77 14.65 -25.32
C PHE A 451 -28.88 13.65 -25.64
N LEU A 452 -30.14 14.10 -25.63
CA LEU A 452 -31.33 13.28 -25.87
C LEU A 452 -31.94 13.59 -27.24
N THR A 453 -32.58 12.59 -27.85
CA THR A 453 -33.34 12.77 -29.08
C THR A 453 -34.66 13.51 -28.81
N ASP A 454 -35.16 14.23 -29.81
CA ASP A 454 -36.40 15.01 -29.68
C ASP A 454 -37.63 14.15 -29.34
N ASP A 455 -37.65 12.88 -29.73
CA ASP A 455 -38.72 11.93 -29.40
C ASP A 455 -38.76 11.63 -27.89
N VAL A 456 -37.59 11.36 -27.29
CA VAL A 456 -37.47 11.10 -25.84
C VAL A 456 -37.89 12.33 -25.04
N ILE A 457 -37.58 13.53 -25.52
CA ILE A 457 -37.96 14.77 -24.84
C ILE A 457 -39.48 14.96 -24.83
N ARG A 458 -40.17 14.60 -25.92
CA ARG A 458 -41.65 14.64 -25.95
C ARG A 458 -42.26 13.63 -24.98
N ASP A 459 -41.67 12.45 -24.89
CA ASP A 459 -42.13 11.41 -23.96
C ASP A 459 -41.90 11.84 -22.50
N LEU A 460 -40.83 12.58 -22.20
CA LEU A 460 -40.56 13.09 -20.84
C LEU A 460 -41.58 14.13 -20.34
N TYR A 461 -42.26 14.87 -21.24
CA TYR A 461 -43.32 15.81 -20.88
C TYR A 461 -44.69 15.15 -20.66
N THR A 462 -44.77 13.82 -20.74
CA THR A 462 -45.96 13.09 -20.32
C THR A 462 -46.15 13.17 -18.81
N ASN A 463 -47.40 13.27 -18.35
CA ASN A 463 -47.71 13.33 -16.91
C ASN A 463 -47.18 12.10 -16.13
N GLU A 464 -47.11 10.94 -16.78
CA GLU A 464 -46.59 9.71 -16.18
C GLU A 464 -45.08 9.80 -15.90
N SER A 465 -44.31 10.31 -16.86
CA SER A 465 -42.85 10.48 -16.71
C SER A 465 -42.50 11.50 -15.63
N LEU A 466 -43.28 12.59 -15.53
CA LEU A 466 -43.11 13.60 -14.48
C LEU A 466 -43.34 13.02 -13.07
N GLN A 467 -44.34 12.16 -12.91
CA GLN A 467 -44.60 11.49 -11.63
C GLN A 467 -43.45 10.54 -11.24
N LEU A 468 -42.90 9.79 -12.19
CA LEU A 468 -41.77 8.89 -11.93
C LEU A 468 -40.51 9.65 -11.50
N LEU A 469 -40.23 10.80 -12.11
CA LEU A 469 -39.09 11.65 -11.74
C LEU A 469 -39.27 12.27 -10.34
N ASP A 470 -40.50 12.69 -10.00
CA ASP A 470 -40.81 13.18 -8.65
C ASP A 470 -40.67 12.08 -7.60
N ASP A 471 -41.05 10.85 -7.91
CA ASP A 471 -40.92 9.71 -7.01
C ASP A 471 -39.46 9.26 -6.84
N GLU A 472 -38.65 9.26 -7.92
CA GLU A 472 -37.20 9.06 -7.85
C GLU A 472 -36.54 10.10 -6.94
N TRP A 473 -36.90 11.38 -7.10
CA TRP A 473 -36.37 12.46 -6.27
C TRP A 473 -36.74 12.28 -4.79
N LYS A 474 -37.97 11.83 -4.47
CA LYS A 474 -38.35 11.51 -3.09
C LYS A 474 -37.51 10.36 -2.53
N GLN A 475 -37.35 9.27 -3.29
CA GLN A 475 -36.55 8.11 -2.88
C GLN A 475 -35.12 8.52 -2.55
N LEU A 476 -34.47 9.32 -3.41
CA LEU A 476 -33.10 9.77 -3.19
C LEU A 476 -32.95 10.64 -1.92
N ASN A 477 -33.96 11.45 -1.59
CA ASN A 477 -33.96 12.24 -0.35
C ASN A 477 -34.11 11.37 0.89
N GLU A 478 -34.97 10.34 0.83
CA GLU A 478 -35.12 9.36 1.91
C GLU A 478 -33.82 8.55 2.10
N ASP A 479 -33.20 8.11 1.00
CA ASP A 479 -31.95 7.36 1.01
C ASP A 479 -30.82 8.18 1.64
N ILE A 480 -30.66 9.46 1.28
CA ILE A 480 -29.65 10.32 1.91
C ILE A 480 -29.91 10.52 3.40
N PHE A 481 -31.18 10.70 3.78
CA PHE A 481 -31.53 10.84 5.18
C PHE A 481 -31.13 9.58 5.96
N ASN A 482 -31.47 8.40 5.45
CA ASN A 482 -31.10 7.12 6.03
C ASN A 482 -29.57 6.93 6.06
N LEU A 483 -28.87 7.21 4.97
CA LEU A 483 -27.41 7.10 4.89
C LEU A 483 -26.70 8.04 5.86
N ARG A 484 -27.19 9.26 6.07
CA ARG A 484 -26.64 10.19 7.07
C ARG A 484 -26.89 9.75 8.51
N GLN A 485 -27.98 9.02 8.77
CA GLN A 485 -28.22 8.40 10.08
C GLN A 485 -27.27 7.23 10.33
N ILE A 486 -27.06 6.39 9.32
CA ILE A 486 -26.13 5.25 9.39
C ILE A 486 -24.68 5.76 9.54
N PHE A 487 -24.34 6.85 8.85
CA PHE A 487 -22.97 7.39 8.76
C PHE A 487 -22.87 8.84 9.28
N PRO A 488 -22.92 9.06 10.61
CA PRO A 488 -23.00 10.40 11.19
C PRO A 488 -21.72 11.25 11.09
N THR A 489 -20.56 10.64 10.87
CA THR A 489 -19.23 11.31 10.93
C THR A 489 -18.55 11.54 9.57
N VAL A 490 -19.21 11.23 8.44
CA VAL A 490 -18.55 11.13 7.13
C VAL A 490 -18.42 12.46 6.37
N ILE A 491 -18.30 13.58 7.08
CA ILE A 491 -17.80 14.82 6.47
C ILE A 491 -16.33 14.67 6.02
N HIS A 492 -15.60 13.63 6.49
CA HIS A 492 -14.17 13.45 6.19
C HIS A 492 -13.67 12.05 5.76
N GLN A 493 -14.50 11.00 5.64
CA GLN A 493 -14.03 9.68 5.18
C GLN A 493 -14.40 9.38 3.71
N LYS A 494 -13.43 8.88 2.93
CA LYS A 494 -13.47 8.85 1.47
C LYS A 494 -14.09 7.59 0.83
N PHE A 495 -14.38 6.50 1.56
CA PHE A 495 -14.63 5.18 0.94
C PHE A 495 -15.68 4.35 1.70
N PHE A 496 -16.50 3.60 0.96
CA PHE A 496 -17.51 2.65 1.46
C PHE A 496 -17.37 1.28 0.78
N TYR A 497 -17.97 0.25 1.37
CA TYR A 497 -18.14 -1.07 0.77
C TYR A 497 -19.53 -1.14 0.14
N LEU A 498 -19.58 -1.29 -1.19
CA LEU A 498 -20.79 -1.54 -1.97
C LEU A 498 -20.30 -2.16 -3.28
N VAL A 499 -20.91 -3.24 -3.77
CA VAL A 499 -20.62 -3.75 -5.12
C VAL A 499 -21.90 -4.17 -5.83
N ILE A 500 -21.86 -3.91 -7.14
CA ILE A 500 -22.80 -4.12 -8.24
C ILE A 500 -23.34 -5.55 -8.29
#